data_AF-A0A0N4WU66-F1
#
_entry.id   AF-A0A0N4WU66-F1
#
_cell.length_a   1.000
_cell.length_b   1.000
_cell.length_c   1.000
_cell.angle_alpha   90.00
_cell.angle_beta   90.00
_cell.angle_gamma   90.00
#
_symmetry.space_group_name_H-M   'P 1'
#
loop_
_entity.id
_entity.type
_entity.pdbx_description
1 polymer ?
#
loop_
_entity_poly.entity_id
_entity_poly.type
_entity_poly.pdbx_seq_one_letter_code
_entity_poly.pdbx_strand_id
1 'polypeptide(L)' 'MSVEGLLRAVRHYTGWYDDDWSDWLSHSVTSNLLVGAASVISYKVFVDKPIECMPPSFFPDSWTTVR' A
#
# COMPACT_ATOMS: atom_id res chain seq x y z
N MET A 1 3.81 6.17 -22.50
CA MET A 1 4.96 5.37 -22.00
C MET A 1 5.21 4.29 -23.04
N SER A 2 6.42 4.23 -23.60
CA SER A 2 6.72 3.33 -24.74
C SER A 2 6.80 1.87 -24.28
N VAL A 3 6.26 0.95 -25.08
CA VAL A 3 6.28 -0.51 -24.86
C VAL A 3 7.71 -1.04 -24.69
N GLU A 4 8.69 -0.39 -25.32
CA GLU A 4 10.11 -0.71 -25.14
C GLU A 4 10.64 -0.36 -23.76
N GLY A 5 10.12 0.69 -23.13
CA GLY A 5 10.45 1.04 -21.75
C GLY A 5 9.92 0.01 -20.77
N LEU A 6 8.72 -0.51 -21.02
CA LEU A 6 8.14 -1.60 -20.24
C LEU A 6 8.95 -2.90 -20.41
N LEU A 7 9.30 -3.26 -21.66
CA LEU A 7 10.08 -4.47 -21.94
C LEU A 7 11.51 -4.40 -21.37
N ARG A 8 12.15 -3.23 -21.38
CA ARG A 8 13.45 -3.03 -20.71
C ARG A 8 13.34 -3.11 -19.20
N ALA A 9 12.29 -2.53 -18.61
CA ALA A 9 12.05 -2.62 -17.16
C ALA A 9 11.81 -4.07 -16.73
N VAL A 10 10.96 -4.80 -17.47
CA VAL A 10 10.71 -6.23 -17.24
C VAL A 10 11.99 -7.04 -17.40
N ARG A 11 12.76 -6.83 -18.47
CA ARG A 11 14.04 -7.52 -18.70
C ARG A 11 15.08 -7.22 -17.62
N HIS A 12 15.12 -6.00 -17.11
CA HIS A 12 16.01 -5.63 -16.00
C HIS A 12 15.57 -6.29 -14.69
N TYR A 13 14.27 -6.49 -14.50
CA TYR A 13 13.72 -7.17 -13.33
C TYR A 13 13.89 -8.70 -13.40
N THR A 14 13.90 -9.28 -14.61
CA THR A 14 14.02 -10.74 -14.83
C THR A 14 15.44 -11.21 -15.14
N GLY A 15 16.35 -10.31 -15.55
CA GLY A 15 17.68 -10.65 -16.06
C GLY A 15 18.77 -10.87 -15.01
N TRP A 16 18.45 -10.79 -13.72
CA TRP A 16 19.39 -10.94 -12.62
C TRP A 16 18.69 -11.68 -11.48
N TYR A 17 18.58 -12.99 -11.62
CA TYR A 17 18.18 -13.89 -10.54
C TYR A 17 19.09 -15.11 -10.59
N ASP A 18 20.35 -14.88 -10.24
CA ASP A 18 21.29 -15.90 -9.75
C ASP A 18 21.22 -16.00 -8.21
N ASP A 19 20.22 -15.36 -7.59
CA ASP A 19 20.01 -15.38 -6.13
C ASP A 19 19.34 -16.69 -5.71
N ASP A 20 19.84 -17.27 -4.61
CA ASP A 20 19.35 -18.53 -4.06
C ASP A 20 17.82 -18.50 -3.89
N TRP A 21 17.15 -19.65 -4.09
CA TRP A 21 15.69 -19.76 -4.01
C TRP A 21 15.08 -19.15 -2.74
N SER A 22 15.85 -19.14 -1.65
CA SER A 22 15.52 -18.49 -0.38
C SER A 22 15.31 -16.97 -0.52
N ASP A 23 16.15 -16.30 -1.28
CA ASP A 23 16.10 -14.85 -1.47
C ASP A 23 14.93 -14.47 -2.40
N TRP A 24 14.70 -15.26 -3.46
CA TRP A 24 13.52 -15.12 -4.31
C TRP A 24 12.22 -15.28 -3.52
N LEU A 25 12.13 -16.34 -2.70
CA LEU A 25 10.96 -16.61 -1.88
C LEU A 25 10.73 -15.46 -0.89
N SER A 26 11.78 -15.02 -0.21
CA SER A 26 11.70 -13.95 0.80
C SER A 26 11.26 -12.63 0.19
N HIS A 27 11.83 -12.25 -0.95
CA HIS A 27 11.45 -11.03 -1.67
C HIS A 27 10.01 -11.07 -2.19
N SER A 28 9.61 -12.21 -2.77
CA SER A 28 8.26 -12.41 -3.29
C SER A 28 7.22 -12.41 -2.16
N VAL A 29 7.44 -13.18 -1.09
CA VAL A 29 6.51 -13.27 0.04
C VAL A 29 6.38 -11.93 0.75
N THR A 30 7.50 -11.29 1.09
CA THR A 30 7.50 -10.03 1.84
C THR A 30 6.80 -8.93 1.05
N SER A 31 7.11 -8.79 -0.24
CA SER A 31 6.49 -7.78 -1.10
C SER A 31 4.99 -7.99 -1.26
N ASN A 32 4.55 -9.23 -1.54
CA ASN A 32 3.13 -9.52 -1.70
C ASN A 32 2.37 -9.40 -0.38
N LEU A 33 2.97 -9.76 0.75
CA LEU A 33 2.36 -9.61 2.07
C LEU A 33 2.20 -8.14 2.44
N LEU A 34 3.20 -7.29 2.15
CA LEU A 34 3.11 -5.84 2.36
C LEU A 34 2.00 -5.21 1.52
N VAL A 35 1.91 -5.56 0.23
CA VAL A 35 0.86 -5.06 -0.66
C VAL A 35 -0.53 -5.54 -0.19
N GLY A 36 -0.64 -6.82 0.19
CA GLY A 36 -1.86 -7.39 0.77
C GLY A 36 -2.28 -6.68 2.05
N ALA A 37 -1.36 -6.53 3.01
CA ALA A 37 -1.62 -5.83 4.27
C ALA A 37 -2.02 -4.37 4.04
N ALA A 38 -1.30 -3.65 3.16
CA ALA A 38 -1.61 -2.27 2.83
C ALA A 38 -3.01 -2.13 2.22
N SER A 39 -3.40 -3.04 1.31
CA SER A 39 -4.75 -3.02 0.71
C SER A 39 -5.84 -3.32 1.74
N VAL A 40 -5.64 -4.29 2.63
CA VAL A 40 -6.59 -4.63 3.70
C VAL A 40 -6.74 -3.48 4.70
N ILE A 41 -5.63 -2.89 5.14
CA ILE A 41 -5.64 -1.75 6.07
C ILE A 41 -6.34 -0.56 5.42
N SER A 42 -5.98 -0.23 4.18
CA SER A 42 -6.63 0.85 3.44
C SER A 42 -8.13 0.60 3.33
N TYR A 43 -8.54 -0.60 2.92
CA TYR A 43 -9.97 -0.96 2.85
C TYR A 43 -10.68 -0.76 4.20
N LYS A 44 -10.07 -1.19 5.31
CA LYS A 44 -10.63 -1.01 6.65
C LYS A 44 -10.71 0.46 7.09
N VAL A 45 -9.68 1.25 6.79
CA VAL A 45 -9.57 2.66 7.20
C VAL A 45 -10.51 3.56 6.40
N PHE A 46 -10.85 3.21 5.15
CA PHE A 46 -11.73 4.03 4.30
C PHE A 46 -13.22 3.69 4.41
N VAL A 47 -13.60 2.63 5.15
CA VAL A 47 -15.02 2.28 5.35
C VAL A 47 -15.69 3.17 6.41
N ASP A 48 -14.93 3.56 7.43
CA ASP A 48 -15.41 4.39 8.55
C ASP A 48 -14.58 5.66 8.69
N LYS A 49 -14.75 6.41 9.79
CA LYS A 49 -13.93 7.59 10.05
C LYS A 49 -12.50 7.15 10.38
N PRO A 50 -11.48 7.59 9.60
CA PRO A 50 -10.10 7.13 9.78
C PRO A 50 -9.52 7.54 11.14
N ILE A 51 -10.03 8.62 11.71
CA ILE A 51 -9.69 9.15 13.04
C ILE A 51 -10.98 9.65 13.68
N GLU A 52 -11.28 9.18 14.89
CA GLU A 52 -12.30 9.75 15.77
C GLU A 52 -11.59 10.57 16.85
N CYS A 53 -11.93 11.86 16.93
CA CYS A 53 -11.45 12.75 17.98
C CYS A 53 -12.50 12.82 19.10
N MET A 54 -12.08 13.13 20.33
CA MET A 54 -13.00 13.48 21.42
C MET A 54 -13.05 15.01 21.58
N PRO A 55 -13.82 15.73 20.74
CA PRO A 55 -13.97 17.17 20.91
C PRO A 55 -14.74 17.46 22.20
N PRO A 56 -14.38 18.50 22.95
CA PRO A 56 -15.15 18.90 24.10
C PRO A 56 -16.54 19.43 23.69
N SER A 57 -17.52 19.24 24.58
CA SER A 57 -18.97 19.36 24.30
C SER A 57 -19.48 20.74 23.92
N PHE A 58 -18.61 21.76 23.93
CA PHE A 58 -18.93 23.13 23.55
C PHE A 58 -18.54 23.48 22.11
N PHE A 59 -17.85 22.58 21.39
CA PHE A 59 -17.59 22.79 19.97
C PHE A 59 -18.84 22.50 19.14
N PRO A 60 -19.22 23.40 18.21
CA PRO A 60 -20.29 23.13 17.27
C PRO A 60 -19.88 22.03 16.28
N ASP A 61 -20.84 21.22 15.83
CA ASP A 61 -20.60 20.10 14.92
C ASP A 61 -19.89 20.51 13.61
N SER A 62 -20.06 21.77 13.19
CA SER A 62 -19.38 22.37 12.04
C SER A 62 -17.85 22.41 12.15
N TRP A 63 -17.30 22.28 13.35
CA TRP A 63 -15.86 22.18 13.60
C TRP A 63 -15.35 20.74 13.62
N THR A 64 -16.26 19.76 13.71
CA THR A 64 -15.92 18.34 13.82
C THR A 64 -16.04 17.58 12.50
N THR A 65 -16.87 18.09 11.58
CA THR A 65 -17.09 17.48 10.26
C THR A 65 -16.95 18.52 9.16
N VAL A 66 -15.93 18.36 8.32
CA VAL A 66 -15.86 19.02 7.02
C VAL A 66 -16.66 18.15 6.05
N ARG A 67 -17.81 18.65 5.57
CA ARG A 67 -18.72 17.94 4.67
C ARG A 67 -18.27 18.01 3.23
#